data_AF-T0ZJZ9-F1
#
_entry.id   AF-T0ZJZ9-F1
#
_cell.length_a   1.000
_cell.length_b   1.000
_cell.length_c   1.000
_cell.angle_alpha   90.00
_cell.angle_beta   90.00
_cell.angle_gamma   90.00
#
_symmetry.space_group_name_H-M   'P 1'
#
loop_
_entity.id
_entity.type
_entity.pdbx_description
1 polymer ?
#
loop_
_entity_poly.entity_id
_entity_poly.type
_entity_poly.pdbx_seq_one_letter_code
_entity_poly.pdbx_strand_id
1 'polypeptide(L)'
;MGLLWALAKDLNIPRTIDSICGRYSSKEGPSPGTLLTVWAINRVLYPESATQLASWVPTTDLPRLTGVDPEKFTRDAFLTCL
;
A
#
# COMPACT_ATOMS: atom_id res chain seq x y z
N MET A 1 12.58 -6.11 0.18
CA MET A 1 11.30 -5.40 -0.06
C MET A 1 10.97 -5.25 -1.54
N GLY A 2 11.89 -4.75 -2.37
CA GLY A 2 11.61 -4.49 -3.80
C GLY A 2 11.11 -5.70 -4.61
N LEU A 3 11.54 -6.92 -4.26
CA LEU A 3 11.08 -8.15 -4.94
C LEU A 3 9.56 -8.40 -4.75
N LEU A 4 9.02 -8.22 -3.55
CA LEU A 4 7.60 -8.46 -3.29
C LEU A 4 6.71 -7.43 -3.98
N TRP A 5 7.16 -6.17 -4.04
CA TRP A 5 6.46 -5.14 -4.81
C TRP A 5 6.55 -5.39 -6.33
N ALA A 6 7.72 -5.78 -6.84
CA ALA A 6 7.88 -6.15 -8.24
C ALA A 6 6.96 -7.31 -8.63
N LEU A 7 6.92 -8.37 -7.82
CA LEU A 7 5.99 -9.49 -8.00
C LEU A 7 4.53 -9.05 -7.95
N ALA A 8 4.16 -8.18 -7.02
CA ALA A 8 2.79 -7.68 -6.92
C ALA A 8 2.39 -6.83 -8.15
N LYS A 9 3.33 -6.06 -8.71
CA LYS A 9 3.13 -5.32 -9.96
C LYS A 9 3.01 -6.26 -11.16
N ASP A 10 3.88 -7.27 -11.26
CA ASP A 10 3.86 -8.24 -12.36
C ASP A 10 2.55 -9.06 -12.37
N LEU A 11 2.05 -9.40 -11.18
CA LEU A 11 0.75 -10.05 -10.98
C LEU A 11 -0.44 -9.09 -11.09
N ASN A 12 -0.20 -7.80 -11.39
CA ASN A 12 -1.21 -6.76 -11.53
C ASN A 12 -2.10 -6.58 -10.28
N ILE A 13 -1.62 -6.97 -9.09
CA ILE A 13 -2.40 -6.95 -7.84
C ILE A 13 -2.94 -5.55 -7.52
N PRO A 14 -2.15 -4.46 -7.54
CA PRO A 14 -2.67 -3.12 -7.29
C PRO A 14 -3.82 -2.76 -8.25
N ARG A 15 -3.66 -3.08 -9.54
CA ARG A 15 -4.65 -2.76 -10.57
C ARG A 15 -5.94 -3.57 -10.41
N THR A 16 -5.83 -4.84 -10.05
CA THR A 16 -6.99 -5.70 -9.77
C THR A 16 -7.78 -5.18 -8.59
N ILE A 17 -7.09 -4.78 -7.51
CA ILE A 17 -7.75 -4.18 -6.33
C ILE A 17 -8.40 -2.84 -6.72
N ASP A 18 -7.69 -1.98 -7.45
CA ASP A 18 -8.24 -0.71 -7.94
C ASP A 18 -9.48 -0.91 -8.83
N SER A 19 -9.55 -1.99 -9.60
CA SER A 19 -10.73 -2.36 -10.41
C SER A 19 -11.93 -2.77 -9.55
N ILE A 20 -11.71 -3.32 -8.36
CA ILE A 20 -12.77 -3.76 -7.45
C ILE A 20 -13.25 -2.59 -6.59
N CYS A 21 -12.31 -1.80 -6.05
CA CYS A 21 -12.58 -0.65 -5.19
C CYS A 21 -13.07 0.60 -5.94
N GLY A 22 -13.59 0.47 -7.16
CA GLY A 22 -13.88 1.56 -8.10
C GLY A 22 -14.33 2.89 -7.46
N ARG A 23 -13.68 3.99 -7.84
CA ARG A 23 -13.95 5.38 -7.40
C ARG A 23 -13.81 5.69 -5.90
N TYR A 24 -13.22 4.83 -5.07
CA TYR A 24 -12.80 5.23 -3.70
C TYR A 24 -11.53 6.11 -3.66
N SER A 25 -11.03 6.52 -4.82
CA SER A 25 -9.98 7.52 -4.94
C SER A 25 -10.56 8.91 -4.64
N SER A 26 -10.52 9.33 -3.39
CA SER A 26 -10.37 10.75 -3.08
C SER A 26 -9.25 11.29 -3.98
N LYS A 27 -9.57 12.27 -4.83
CA LYS A 27 -8.75 12.74 -5.97
C LYS A 27 -7.32 13.22 -5.63
N GLU A 28 -6.90 13.16 -4.37
CA GLU A 28 -5.64 13.71 -3.84
C GLU A 28 -4.74 12.67 -3.12
N GLY A 29 -5.18 11.40 -3.02
CA GLY A 29 -4.49 10.33 -2.29
C GLY A 29 -3.98 9.16 -3.14
N PRO A 30 -3.09 8.31 -2.59
CA PRO A 30 -2.66 7.06 -3.22
C PRO A 30 -3.84 6.12 -3.49
N SER A 31 -3.75 5.32 -4.57
CA SER A 31 -4.84 4.42 -4.94
C SER A 31 -5.08 3.34 -3.87
N PRO A 32 -6.33 2.92 -3.64
CA PRO A 32 -6.66 1.83 -2.71
C PRO A 32 -5.84 0.56 -2.98
N GLY A 33 -5.63 0.22 -4.25
CA GLY A 33 -4.83 -0.92 -4.66
C GLY A 33 -3.37 -0.81 -4.26
N THR A 34 -2.79 0.38 -4.32
CA THR A 34 -1.42 0.62 -3.85
C THR A 34 -1.32 0.46 -2.34
N LEU A 35 -2.24 1.07 -1.59
CA LEU A 35 -2.28 1.00 -0.12
C LEU A 35 -2.48 -0.44 0.39
N LEU A 36 -3.48 -1.14 -0.16
CA LEU A 36 -3.81 -2.50 0.25
C LEU A 36 -2.70 -3.50 -0.14
N THR A 37 -2.04 -3.30 -1.27
CA THR A 37 -0.88 -4.13 -1.66
C THR A 37 0.31 -3.92 -0.72
N VAL A 38 0.61 -2.66 -0.37
CA VAL A 38 1.68 -2.35 0.60
C VAL A 38 1.37 -2.96 1.97
N TRP A 39 0.11 -2.92 2.39
CA TRP A 39 -0.32 -3.55 3.63
C TRP A 39 -0.20 -5.08 3.60
N ALA A 40 -0.57 -5.72 2.49
CA ALA A 40 -0.39 -7.17 2.33
C ALA A 40 1.10 -7.56 2.43
N ILE A 41 2.00 -6.78 1.83
CA ILE A 41 3.45 -6.99 1.94
C ILE A 41 3.92 -6.80 3.39
N ASN A 42 3.44 -5.76 4.08
CA ASN A 42 3.75 -5.55 5.49
C ASN A 42 3.32 -6.76 6.36
N ARG A 43 2.09 -7.27 6.18
CA ARG A 43 1.60 -8.44 6.93
C ARG A 43 2.36 -9.72 6.64
N VAL A 44 2.81 -9.94 5.40
CA VAL A 44 3.63 -11.12 5.06
C VAL A 44 4.96 -11.11 5.79
N LEU A 45 5.53 -9.93 6.04
CA LEU A 45 6.84 -9.78 6.65
C LEU A 45 6.78 -9.64 8.16
N TYR A 46 5.73 -9.00 8.67
CA TYR A 46 5.47 -8.79 10.08
C TYR A 46 3.98 -8.97 10.38
N PRO A 47 3.54 -10.21 10.70
CA PRO A 47 2.12 -10.54 10.89
C PRO A 47 1.41 -9.72 11.97
N GLU A 48 2.16 -9.20 12.95
CA GLU A 48 1.64 -8.41 14.07
C GLU A 48 1.65 -6.88 13.83
N SER A 49 2.18 -6.40 12.69
CA SER A 49 2.53 -4.98 12.47
C SER A 49 1.39 -4.10 11.92
N ALA A 50 0.13 -4.47 12.13
CA ALA A 50 -1.01 -3.66 11.64
C ALA A 50 -1.04 -2.23 12.21
N THR A 51 -0.31 -1.96 13.29
CA THR A 51 -0.28 -0.68 14.01
C THR A 51 0.94 0.20 13.71
N GLN A 52 1.97 -0.30 13.02
CA GLN A 52 3.23 0.43 12.79
C GLN A 52 3.49 0.76 11.31
N LEU A 53 2.47 0.72 10.46
CA LEU A 53 2.62 0.95 9.02
C LEU A 53 3.26 2.33 8.71
N ALA A 54 2.80 3.39 9.38
CA ALA A 54 3.31 4.74 9.18
C ALA A 54 4.78 4.91 9.61
N SER A 55 5.23 4.17 10.62
CA SER A 55 6.64 4.18 11.06
C SER A 55 7.50 3.22 10.25
N TRP A 56 6.93 2.16 9.69
CA TRP A 56 7.64 1.16 8.91
C TRP A 56 7.87 1.58 7.46
N VAL A 57 6.85 2.13 6.78
CA VAL A 57 6.95 2.52 5.35
C VAL A 57 8.16 3.42 5.05
N PRO A 58 8.48 4.46 5.85
CA PRO A 58 9.66 5.30 5.64
C PRO A 58 11.00 4.56 5.76
N THR A 59 11.04 3.43 6.48
CA THR A 59 12.26 2.61 6.66
C THR A 59 12.53 1.68 5.48
N THR A 60 11.69 1.71 4.44
CA THR A 60 11.75 0.80 3.28
C THR A 60 11.89 1.56 1.97
N ASP A 61 12.24 0.84 0.90
CA ASP A 61 12.20 1.35 -0.47
C ASP A 61 10.79 1.61 -1.03
N LEU A 62 9.72 1.32 -0.28
CA LEU A 62 8.34 1.37 -0.79
C LEU A 62 7.89 2.77 -1.26
N PRO A 63 8.22 3.89 -0.59
CA PRO A 63 7.87 5.22 -1.09
C PRO A 63 8.47 5.50 -2.47
N ARG A 64 9.73 5.09 -2.68
CA ARG A 64 10.43 5.21 -3.97
C ARG A 64 9.81 4.34 -5.06
N LEU A 65 9.34 3.15 -4.69
CA LEU A 65 8.80 2.15 -5.62
C LEU A 65 7.33 2.39 -6.00
N THR A 66 6.57 3.01 -5.11
CA THR A 66 5.15 3.34 -5.30
C THR A 66 4.96 4.76 -5.86
N GLY A 67 5.94 5.65 -5.66
CA GLY A 67 5.83 7.08 -5.98
C GLY A 67 4.90 7.83 -5.01
N VAL A 68 4.54 7.21 -3.89
CA VAL A 68 3.66 7.77 -2.87
C VAL A 68 4.50 8.31 -1.73
N ASP A 69 4.16 9.53 -1.30
CA ASP A 69 4.78 10.17 -0.13
C ASP A 69 4.60 9.29 1.12
N PRO A 70 5.67 8.99 1.88
CA PRO A 70 5.58 8.22 3.12
C PRO A 70 4.48 8.70 4.07
N GLU A 71 4.25 10.01 4.15
CA GLU A 71 3.25 10.62 5.06
C GLU A 71 1.80 10.27 4.67
N LYS A 72 1.57 9.87 3.41
CA LYS A 72 0.24 9.44 2.93
C LYS A 72 -0.11 8.00 3.34
N PHE A 73 0.83 7.23 3.87
CA PHE A 73 0.57 5.89 4.40
C PHE A 73 0.09 5.95 5.85
N THR A 74 -1.11 6.52 6.06
CA THR A 74 -1.73 6.61 7.39
C THR A 74 -2.64 5.43 7.68
N ARG A 75 -2.88 5.18 8.97
CA ARG A 75 -3.86 4.19 9.41
C ARG A 75 -5.26 4.51 8.88
N ASP A 76 -5.63 5.79 8.83
CA ASP A 76 -6.95 6.21 8.34
C ASP A 76 -7.08 6.03 6.82
N ALA A 77 -6.03 6.31 6.04
CA ALA A 77 -6.00 6.02 4.61
C ALA A 77 -6.22 4.52 4.34
N PHE A 78 -5.69 3.66 5.21
CA PHE A 78 -5.96 2.23 5.14
C PHE A 78 -7.41 1.87 5.47
N LEU A 79 -7.94 2.36 6.61
CA LEU A 79 -9.30 2.03 7.05
C LEU A 79 -10.39 2.57 6.11
N THR A 80 -10.10 3.65 5.39
CA THR A 80 -11.03 4.24 4.41
C THR A 80 -10.97 3.60 3.03
N CYS A 81 -10.00 2.70 2.77
CA CYS A 81 -9.90 1.90 1.55
C CYS A 81 -10.62 0.54 1.63
N LEU A 82 -11.13 0.16 2.80
CA LEU A 82 -11.97 -1.03 3.04
C LEU A 82 -13.45 -0.70 2.89
#